data_AF-A0A8J8BGJ9-F1
#
_entry.id   AF-A0A8J8BGJ9-F1
#
_cell.length_a   1.000
_cell.length_b   1.000
_cell.length_c   1.000
_cell.angle_alpha   90.00
_cell.angle_beta   90.00
_cell.angle_gamma   90.00
#
_symmetry.space_group_name_H-M   'P 1'
#
loop_
_entity.id
_entity.type
_entity.pdbx_description
1 polymer ?
#
loop_
_entity_poly.entity_id
_entity_poly.type
_entity_poly.pdbx_seq_one_letter_code
_entity_poly.pdbx_strand_id
1 'polypeptide(L)' 'MTIYAGIIGSKEFVRQGFEFFRDIIQPKRERKPHRIHGLDRIYSMKRLER' A
#
# COMPACT_ATOMS: atom_id res chain seq x y z
N MET A 1 -12.24 2.05 12.49
CA MET A 1 -11.59 2.08 11.15
C MET A 1 -10.50 1.02 11.15
N THR A 2 -10.73 -0.13 10.52
CA THR A 2 -9.78 -1.26 10.55
C THR A 2 -8.86 -1.19 9.33
N ILE A 3 -7.55 -1.12 9.55
CA ILE A 3 -6.55 -0.98 8.47
C ILE A 3 -5.91 -2.34 8.20
N TYR A 4 -6.26 -3.00 7.09
CA TYR A 4 -5.65 -4.25 6.62
C TYR A 4 -4.49 -3.98 5.64
N ALA A 5 -3.68 -2.96 5.92
CA ALA A 5 -2.62 -2.52 5.01
C ALA A 5 -1.33 -3.33 5.21
N GLY A 6 -0.69 -3.72 4.10
CA GLY A 6 0.62 -4.37 4.12
C GLY A 6 1.78 -3.39 4.22
N ILE A 7 1.57 -2.14 3.78
CA ILE A 7 2.54 -1.05 3.85
C ILE A 7 1.75 0.24 4.12
N ILE A 8 2.22 1.06 5.06
CA ILE A 8 1.66 2.38 5.42
C ILE A 8 2.82 3.38 5.50
N GLY A 9 2.61 4.59 4.99
CA GLY A 9 3.60 5.67 5.08
C GLY A 9 3.31 6.80 4.11
N SER A 10 4.34 7.56 3.72
CA SER A 10 4.21 8.54 2.65
C SER A 10 3.86 7.86 1.32
N LYS A 11 3.36 8.64 0.36
CA LYS A 11 3.03 8.12 -0.97
C LYS A 11 4.25 7.45 -1.63
N GLU A 12 5.41 8.07 -1.49
CA GLU A 12 6.68 7.64 -2.05
C GLU A 12 7.15 6.35 -1.36
N PHE A 13 7.08 6.29 -0.03
CA PHE A 13 7.45 5.10 0.74
C PHE A 13 6.56 3.90 0.38
N VAL A 14 5.24 4.12 0.31
CA VAL A 14 4.28 3.06 -0.05
C VAL A 14 4.51 2.58 -1.49
N ARG A 15 4.84 3.48 -2.42
CA ARG A 15 5.18 3.12 -3.79
C ARG A 15 6.49 2.34 -3.86
N GLN A 16 7.56 2.83 -3.23
CA GLN A 16 8.87 2.16 -3.24
C GLN A 16 8.80 0.77 -2.60
N GLY A 17 8.14 0.64 -1.45
CA GLY A 17 7.95 -0.65 -0.80
C GLY A 17 7.18 -1.64 -1.70
N PHE A 18 6.18 -1.17 -2.43
CA PHE A 18 5.44 -2.03 -3.36
C PHE A 18 6.26 -2.52 -4.54
N GLU A 19 7.04 -1.63 -5.15
CA GLU A 19 7.98 -1.99 -6.20
C GLU A 19 9.01 -3.01 -5.69
N PHE A 20 9.56 -2.78 -4.49
CA PHE A 20 10.53 -3.66 -3.86
C PHE A 20 9.98 -5.06 -3.59
N PHE A 21 8.74 -5.16 -3.10
CA PHE A 21 8.08 -6.44 -2.85
C PHE A 21 7.27 -6.96 -4.03
N ARG A 22 7.37 -6.37 -5.24
CA ARG A 22 6.52 -6.72 -6.40
C ARG A 22 6.61 -8.20 -6.75
N ASP A 23 7.83 -8.75 -6.74
CA ASP A 23 8.09 -10.14 -7.13
C ASP A 23 7.54 -11.15 -6.11
N ILE A 24 7.41 -10.74 -4.86
CA ILE A 24 6.84 -11.54 -3.76
C ILE A 24 5.32 -11.41 -3.72
N ILE A 25 4.80 -10.21 -3.95
CA ILE A 25 3.37 -9.91 -3.91
C ILE A 25 2.65 -10.46 -5.16
N GLN A 26 3.35 -10.54 -6.30
CA GLN A 26 2.82 -10.98 -7.60
C GLN A 26 1.43 -10.38 -7.88
N PRO A 27 1.31 -9.04 -7.91
CA PRO A 27 0.02 -8.39 -7.97
C PRO A 27 -0.71 -8.73 -9.27
N LYS A 28 -1.93 -9.28 -9.16
CA LYS A 28 -2.79 -9.61 -10.33
C LYS A 28 -3.25 -8.38 -11.14
N ARG A 29 -3.16 -7.19 -10.56
CA ARG A 29 -3.54 -5.89 -11.16
C ARG A 29 -2.61 -4.80 -10.66
N GLU A 30 -2.47 -3.73 -11.43
CA GLU A 30 -1.78 -2.52 -10.96
C GLU A 30 -2.42 -2.02 -9.65
N ARG A 31 -1.59 -1.73 -8.65
CA ARG A 31 -2.04 -1.21 -7.35
C ARG A 31 -1.49 0.19 -7.14
N LYS A 32 -2.35 1.08 -6.63
CA LYS A 32 -2.02 2.48 -6.36
C LYS A 32 -2.13 2.76 -4.85
N PRO A 33 -1.25 3.59 -4.27
CA PRO A 33 -1.36 3.99 -2.88
C PRO A 33 -2.71 4.65 -2.60
N HIS A 34 -3.41 4.19 -1.56
CA HIS A 34 -4.68 4.75 -1.12
C HIS A 34 -4.44 5.73 0.03
N ARG A 35 -4.92 6.97 -0.10
CA ARG A 35 -4.83 7.96 0.98
C ARG A 35 -5.68 7.51 2.17
N ILE A 36 -5.13 7.61 3.38
CA ILE A 36 -5.88 7.33 4.60
C ILE A 36 -6.63 8.59 5.01
N HIS A 37 -7.96 8.52 5.07
CA HIS A 37 -8.77 9.64 5.53
C HIS A 37 -8.49 9.92 7.02
N GLY A 38 -8.36 11.21 7.37
CA GLY A 38 -8.07 11.64 8.74
C GLY A 38 -6.59 11.66 9.11
N LEU A 39 -5.67 11.22 8.24
CA LEU A 39 -4.22 11.34 8.43
C LEU A 39 -3.61 12.18 7.31
N ASP A 40 -2.88 13.24 7.66
CA ASP A 40 -2.29 14.10 6.64
C ASP A 40 -1.11 13.41 5.95
N ARG A 41 -1.13 13.41 4.61
CA ARG A 41 -0.08 12.82 3.74
C ARG A 41 0.26 11.35 4.00
N ILE A 42 -0.60 10.60 4.69
CA ILE A 42 -0.43 9.16 4.90
C ILE A 42 -1.23 8.36 3.87
N TYR A 43 -0.57 7.34 3.33
CA TYR A 43 -1.09 6.41 2.35
C TYR A 43 -0.94 4.98 2.85
N SER A 44 -1.72 4.08 2.26
CA SER A 44 -1.68 2.65 2.53
C SER A 44 -1.78 1.85 1.24
N MET A 45 -1.31 0.61 1.29
CA MET A 45 -1.58 -0.38 0.25
C MET A 45 -2.03 -1.69 0.89
N LYS A 46 -3.21 -2.17 0.52
CA LYS A 46 -3.82 -3.38 1.11
C LYS A 46 -2.99 -4.62 0.77
N ARG A 47 -2.85 -5.59 1.68
CA ARG A 47 -2.31 -6.93 1.31
C ARG A 47 -3.27 -7.60 0.32
N LEU A 48 -2.77 -8.53 -0.48
CA LEU A 48 -3.64 -9.49 -1.16
C LEU A 48 -4.33 -10.30 -0.06
N GLU A 49 -5.64 -10.12 0.09
CA GLU A 49 -6.47 -11.10 0.78
C GLU A 49 -6.56 -12.31 -0.17
N ARG A 50 -6.38 -13.51 0.41
CA ARG A 50 -6.21 -14.77 -0.31
C ARG A 50 -7.40 -15.10 -1.19
#